data_AF-A0A8S1H4A8-F1
#
_entry.id   AF-A0A8S1H4A8-F1
#
_cell.length_a   1.000
_cell.length_b   1.000
_cell.length_c   1.000
_cell.angle_alpha   90.00
_cell.angle_beta   90.00
_cell.angle_gamma   90.00
#
_symmetry.space_group_name_H-M   'P 1'
#
loop_
_entity.id
_entity.type
_entity.pdbx_description
1 polymer ?
#
loop_
_entity_poly.entity_id
_entity_poly.type
_entity_poly.pdbx_seq_one_letter_code
_entity_poly.pdbx_strand_id
1 'polypeptide(L)'
;MAEPSTASQSTDDEEFLTPTEVIRRMTVAWQNELAAPCLMPTEMDLVDILLDQIKGMEENIARQQEKVQLKISLHRMELQRISYMTSDYVRARLLKIEANPRRVLAEHERRVAEGLSALLDDNELEFTKNFVNAEAQLLGKTVLEKSRFLREDLEIECVYVKVVEEDVGEIVLQDNLDPNSEHVIALNKDEIHLIPFVPIRHLVEQGKLQLL
;
A
#
# COMPACT_ATOMS: atom_id res chain seq x y z
N MET A 1 -30.89 4.07 -47.42
CA MET A 1 -30.41 5.25 -46.65
C MET A 1 -30.15 4.75 -45.25
N ALA A 2 -28.89 4.77 -44.84
CA ALA A 2 -28.45 4.29 -43.53
C ALA A 2 -28.65 5.42 -42.50
N GLU A 3 -29.28 5.09 -41.39
CA GLU A 3 -29.34 5.95 -40.21
C GLU A 3 -28.02 5.81 -39.43
N PRO A 4 -27.42 6.91 -38.94
CA PRO A 4 -26.15 6.84 -38.24
C PRO A 4 -26.36 6.40 -36.79
N SER A 5 -25.70 5.30 -36.43
CA SER A 5 -25.50 4.85 -35.07
C SER A 5 -24.91 5.97 -34.22
N THR A 6 -25.66 6.43 -33.23
CA THR A 6 -25.16 7.35 -32.21
C THR A 6 -24.23 6.55 -31.30
N ALA A 7 -22.92 6.68 -31.53
CA ALA A 7 -21.91 6.19 -30.62
C ALA A 7 -22.11 6.89 -29.26
N SER A 8 -22.53 6.11 -28.27
CA SER A 8 -22.46 6.49 -26.86
C SER A 8 -20.99 6.73 -26.53
N GLN A 9 -20.61 8.01 -26.49
CA GLN A 9 -19.36 8.45 -25.89
C GLN A 9 -19.40 8.00 -24.43
N SER A 10 -18.58 7.01 -24.08
CA SER A 10 -18.25 6.68 -22.70
C SER A 10 -17.55 7.90 -22.11
N THR A 11 -18.31 8.71 -21.39
CA THR A 11 -17.77 9.73 -20.49
C THR A 11 -16.86 9.01 -19.51
N ASP A 12 -15.59 9.37 -19.59
CA ASP A 12 -14.58 9.09 -18.58
C ASP A 12 -15.06 9.78 -17.29
N ASP A 13 -15.77 9.03 -16.46
CA ASP A 13 -16.19 9.49 -15.15
C ASP A 13 -14.94 9.54 -14.27
N GLU A 14 -14.19 10.65 -14.35
CA GLU A 14 -13.24 11.05 -13.31
C GLU A 14 -14.04 11.13 -12.00
N GLU A 15 -14.01 10.04 -11.24
CA GLU A 15 -14.72 9.92 -9.97
C GLU A 15 -14.13 10.98 -9.02
N PHE A 16 -14.84 12.11 -8.85
CA PHE A 16 -14.42 13.19 -7.95
C PHE A 16 -14.33 12.64 -6.52
N LEU A 17 -13.13 12.26 -6.11
CA LEU A 17 -12.83 11.80 -4.76
C LEU A 17 -13.01 12.95 -3.77
N THR A 18 -14.02 12.83 -2.90
CA THR A 18 -14.21 13.80 -1.82
C THR A 18 -13.04 13.74 -0.83
N PRO A 19 -12.65 14.84 -0.16
CA PRO A 19 -11.54 14.83 0.81
C PRO A 19 -11.71 13.80 1.93
N THR A 20 -12.95 13.59 2.38
CA THR A 20 -13.29 12.56 3.39
C THR A 20 -12.99 11.16 2.89
N GLU A 21 -13.30 10.87 1.62
CA GLU A 21 -13.05 9.57 1.02
C GLU A 21 -11.55 9.32 0.82
N VAL A 22 -10.79 10.35 0.41
CA VAL A 22 -9.32 10.27 0.31
C VAL A 22 -8.70 9.91 1.66
N ILE A 23 -9.09 10.58 2.74
CA ILE A 23 -8.59 10.27 4.09
C ILE A 23 -8.96 8.84 4.50
N ARG A 24 -10.18 8.39 4.19
CA ARG A 24 -10.63 7.04 4.51
C ARG A 24 -9.79 5.98 3.77
N ARG A 25 -9.63 6.11 2.46
CA ARG A 25 -8.81 5.20 1.64
C ARG A 25 -7.35 5.21 2.09
N MET A 26 -6.79 6.39 2.33
CA MET A 26 -5.43 6.55 2.83
C MET A 26 -5.22 5.88 4.20
N THR A 27 -6.20 5.99 5.11
CA THR A 27 -6.10 5.37 6.43
C THR A 27 -6.01 3.85 6.31
N VAL A 28 -6.80 3.24 5.42
CA VAL A 28 -6.77 1.79 5.16
C VAL A 28 -5.46 1.39 4.49
N ALA A 29 -5.01 2.11 3.46
CA ALA A 29 -3.74 1.86 2.78
C ALA A 29 -2.56 1.96 3.76
N TRP A 30 -2.55 2.99 4.62
CA TRP A 30 -1.53 3.18 5.64
C TRP A 30 -1.51 2.06 6.66
N GLN A 31 -2.67 1.66 7.20
CA GLN A 31 -2.75 0.56 8.15
C GLN A 31 -2.30 -0.77 7.53
N ASN A 32 -2.75 -1.07 6.30
CA ASN A 32 -2.34 -2.27 5.58
C ASN A 32 -0.83 -2.28 5.31
N GLU A 33 -0.26 -1.15 4.91
CA GLU A 33 1.18 -1.05 4.70
C GLU A 33 1.97 -1.21 6.01
N LEU A 34 1.48 -0.72 7.15
CA LEU A 34 2.15 -0.93 8.43
C LEU A 34 2.12 -2.39 8.90
N ALA A 35 0.99 -3.07 8.71
CA ALA A 35 0.78 -4.42 9.21
C ALA A 35 1.25 -5.54 8.25
N ALA A 36 1.41 -5.24 6.96
CA ALA A 36 1.84 -6.23 5.98
C ALA A 36 3.35 -6.54 6.10
N PRO A 37 3.76 -7.81 6.01
CA PRO A 37 5.17 -8.21 6.08
C PRO A 37 5.95 -7.89 4.80
N CYS A 38 5.25 -7.61 3.69
CA CYS A 38 5.85 -7.16 2.45
C CYS A 38 5.17 -5.91 1.91
N LEU A 39 5.78 -5.33 0.87
CA LEU A 39 5.29 -4.14 0.21
C LEU A 39 3.92 -4.39 -0.45
N MET A 40 2.97 -3.49 -0.18
CA MET A 40 1.65 -3.50 -0.81
C MET A 40 1.67 -2.71 -2.13
N PRO A 41 0.66 -2.87 -3.01
CA PRO A 41 0.51 -2.02 -4.19
C PRO A 41 0.62 -0.54 -3.86
N THR A 42 1.18 0.24 -4.79
CA THR A 42 1.37 1.67 -4.57
C THR A 42 0.04 2.41 -4.56
N GLU A 43 -0.09 3.35 -3.62
CA GLU A 43 -1.22 4.29 -3.50
C GLU A 43 -0.68 5.73 -3.42
N MET A 44 0.42 5.99 -4.14
CA MET A 44 1.08 7.31 -4.14
C MET A 44 0.19 8.41 -4.71
N ASP A 45 -0.79 8.08 -5.56
CA ASP A 45 -1.82 9.02 -6.02
C ASP A 45 -2.59 9.65 -4.85
N LEU A 46 -2.94 8.85 -3.83
CA LEU A 46 -3.60 9.38 -2.61
C LEU A 46 -2.67 10.29 -1.82
N VAL A 47 -1.36 9.98 -1.81
CA VAL A 47 -0.35 10.80 -1.14
C VAL A 47 -0.24 12.15 -1.84
N ASP A 48 -0.18 12.19 -3.17
CA ASP A 48 -0.10 13.43 -3.94
C ASP A 48 -1.32 14.32 -3.74
N ILE A 49 -2.52 13.73 -3.78
CA ILE A 49 -3.76 14.46 -3.48
C ILE A 49 -3.68 15.07 -2.06
N LEU A 50 -3.27 14.30 -1.06
CA LEU A 50 -3.17 14.78 0.32
C LEU A 50 -2.09 15.85 0.50
N LEU A 51 -0.95 15.74 -0.20
CA LEU A 51 0.10 16.75 -0.16
C LEU A 51 -0.40 18.08 -0.71
N ASP A 52 -1.18 18.07 -1.79
CA ASP A 52 -1.75 19.28 -2.35
C ASP A 52 -2.84 19.87 -1.45
N GLN A 53 -3.67 19.04 -0.82
CA GLN A 53 -4.63 19.51 0.20
C GLN A 53 -3.92 20.11 1.42
N ILE A 54 -2.83 19.50 1.89
CA ILE A 54 -2.01 20.02 2.99
C ILE A 54 -1.49 21.41 2.62
N LYS A 55 -0.81 21.56 1.47
CA LYS A 55 -0.27 22.86 1.01
C LYS A 55 -1.37 23.93 0.94
N GLY A 56 -2.51 23.60 0.34
CA GLY A 56 -3.64 24.53 0.23
C GLY A 56 -4.17 24.97 1.60
N MET A 57 -4.28 24.05 2.56
CA MET A 57 -4.69 24.36 3.94
C MET A 57 -3.64 25.21 4.67
N GLU A 58 -2.35 24.95 4.50
CA GLU A 58 -1.27 25.75 5.10
C GLU A 58 -1.31 27.20 4.61
N GLU A 59 -1.47 27.42 3.30
CA GLU A 59 -1.59 28.75 2.73
C GLU A 59 -2.83 29.49 3.23
N ASN A 60 -3.96 28.78 3.34
CA ASN A 60 -5.20 29.36 3.85
C ASN A 60 -5.05 29.78 5.32
N ILE A 61 -4.39 28.97 6.14
CA ILE A 61 -4.06 29.31 7.54
C ILE A 61 -3.10 30.50 7.59
N ALA A 62 -2.10 30.55 6.71
CA ALA A 62 -1.11 31.62 6.66
C ALA A 62 -1.73 32.98 6.30
N ARG A 63 -2.74 32.99 5.42
CA ARG A 63 -3.50 34.17 5.00
C ARG A 63 -4.46 34.72 6.08
N GLN A 64 -4.77 33.95 7.12
CA GLN A 64 -5.70 34.41 8.16
C GLN A 64 -5.06 35.45 9.08
N GLN A 65 -5.76 36.57 9.29
CA GLN A 65 -5.30 37.67 10.13
C GLN A 65 -5.30 37.31 11.63
N GLU A 66 -6.29 36.57 12.10
CA GLU A 66 -6.48 36.27 13.52
C GLU A 66 -6.06 34.84 13.88
N LYS A 67 -4.77 34.65 14.15
CA LYS A 67 -4.13 33.34 14.33
C LYS A 67 -4.52 32.56 15.59
N VAL A 68 -5.30 33.15 16.51
CA VAL A 68 -5.62 32.59 17.84
C VAL A 68 -7.05 32.00 17.89
N GLN A 69 -7.81 32.08 16.81
CA GLN A 69 -9.14 31.49 16.75
C GLN A 69 -9.08 29.95 16.89
N LEU A 70 -9.99 29.38 17.69
CA LEU A 70 -10.12 27.93 17.89
C LEU A 70 -10.17 27.16 16.56
N LYS A 71 -10.85 27.72 15.56
CA LYS A 71 -10.94 27.14 14.21
C LYS A 71 -9.57 26.92 13.56
N ILE A 72 -8.65 27.89 13.70
CA ILE A 72 -7.29 27.77 13.14
C ILE A 72 -6.50 26.72 13.90
N SER A 73 -6.62 26.67 15.23
CA SER A 73 -5.99 25.65 16.05
C SER A 73 -6.45 24.24 15.66
N LEU A 74 -7.75 24.05 15.38
CA LEU A 74 -8.31 22.78 14.89
C LEU A 74 -7.74 22.42 13.50
N HIS A 75 -7.70 23.37 12.56
CA HIS A 75 -7.12 23.11 11.25
C HIS A 75 -5.63 22.75 11.32
N ARG A 76 -4.85 23.39 12.21
CA ARG A 76 -3.44 23.04 12.43
C ARG A 76 -3.27 21.64 13.00
N MET A 77 -4.08 21.28 14.00
CA MET A 77 -4.05 19.94 14.58
C MET A 77 -4.35 18.88 13.51
N GLU A 78 -5.37 19.11 12.68
CA GLU A 78 -5.72 18.17 11.62
C GLU A 78 -4.62 18.07 10.56
N LEU A 79 -4.01 19.20 10.19
CA LEU A 79 -2.89 19.21 9.27
C LEU A 79 -1.73 18.35 9.78
N GLN A 80 -1.38 18.47 11.07
CA GLN A 80 -0.34 17.64 11.68
C GLN A 80 -0.69 16.14 11.64
N ARG A 81 -1.96 15.77 11.85
CA ARG A 81 -2.41 14.38 11.78
C ARG A 81 -2.25 13.80 10.38
N ILE A 82 -2.72 14.53 9.36
CA ILE A 82 -2.64 14.10 7.96
C ILE A 82 -1.18 14.05 7.52
N SER A 83 -0.37 15.07 7.83
CA SER A 83 1.07 15.09 7.49
C SER A 83 1.85 13.95 8.14
N TYR A 84 1.52 13.60 9.40
CA TYR A 84 2.12 12.45 10.05
C TYR A 84 1.78 11.14 9.32
N MET A 85 0.49 10.91 9.04
CA MET A 85 0.01 9.72 8.34
C MET A 85 0.67 9.57 6.95
N THR A 86 0.70 10.62 6.14
CA THR A 86 1.33 10.56 4.79
C THR A 86 2.84 10.31 4.88
N SER A 87 3.52 10.99 5.80
CA SER A 87 4.96 10.81 5.99
C SER A 87 5.30 9.41 6.50
N ASP A 88 4.48 8.85 7.39
CA ASP A 88 4.70 7.55 7.97
C ASP A 88 4.43 6.42 6.99
N TYR A 89 3.39 6.56 6.15
CA TYR A 89 3.14 5.66 5.03
C TYR A 89 4.34 5.56 4.08
N VAL A 90 4.84 6.70 3.58
CA VAL A 90 5.99 6.73 2.66
C VAL A 90 7.24 6.15 3.33
N ARG A 91 7.45 6.46 4.62
CA ARG A 91 8.58 5.89 5.39
C ARG A 91 8.48 4.37 5.51
N ALA A 92 7.31 3.83 5.84
CA ALA A 92 7.09 2.40 5.96
C ALA A 92 7.39 1.67 4.63
N ARG A 93 6.95 2.25 3.51
CA ARG A 93 7.24 1.72 2.17
C ARG A 93 8.73 1.70 1.87
N LEU A 94 9.41 2.82 2.08
CA LEU A 94 10.86 2.92 1.86
C LEU A 94 11.64 1.90 2.70
N LEU A 95 11.29 1.72 3.98
CA LEU A 95 11.93 0.71 4.83
C LEU A 95 11.77 -0.72 4.28
N LYS A 96 10.59 -1.07 3.76
CA LYS A 96 10.35 -2.38 3.14
C LYS A 96 11.08 -2.55 1.81
N ILE A 97 11.21 -1.48 1.03
CA ILE A 97 11.99 -1.46 -0.21
C ILE A 97 13.47 -1.70 0.12
N GLU A 98 14.01 -0.98 1.11
CA GLU A 98 15.40 -1.09 1.55
C GLU A 98 15.72 -2.46 2.16
N ALA A 99 14.75 -3.10 2.84
CA ALA A 99 14.93 -4.42 3.42
C ALA A 99 15.25 -5.49 2.38
N ASN A 100 14.57 -5.47 1.21
CA ASN A 100 14.85 -6.44 0.15
C ASN A 100 14.58 -5.88 -1.26
N PRO A 101 15.46 -4.98 -1.77
CA PRO A 101 15.20 -4.22 -2.98
C PRO A 101 15.19 -5.11 -4.24
N ARG A 102 15.99 -6.18 -4.27
CA ARG A 102 16.04 -7.12 -5.40
C ARG A 102 14.75 -7.93 -5.53
N ARG A 103 14.21 -8.40 -4.40
CA ARG A 103 12.93 -9.12 -4.38
C ARG A 103 11.79 -8.21 -4.83
N VAL A 104 11.78 -6.98 -4.34
CA VAL A 104 10.76 -5.98 -4.69
C VAL A 104 10.79 -5.66 -6.19
N LEU A 105 11.97 -5.46 -6.80
CA LEU A 105 12.08 -5.27 -8.26
C LEU A 105 11.57 -6.48 -9.05
N ALA A 106 12.00 -7.69 -8.69
CA ALA A 106 11.57 -8.91 -9.39
C ALA A 106 10.05 -9.12 -9.30
N GLU A 107 9.46 -8.85 -8.13
CA GLU A 107 8.01 -8.93 -7.92
C GLU A 107 7.26 -7.85 -8.73
N HIS A 108 7.79 -6.62 -8.76
CA HIS A 108 7.21 -5.52 -9.52
C HIS A 108 7.19 -5.85 -11.02
N GLU A 109 8.32 -6.28 -11.59
CA GLU A 109 8.42 -6.67 -13.00
C GLU A 109 7.46 -7.82 -13.35
N ARG A 110 7.37 -8.83 -12.46
CA ARG A 110 6.44 -9.96 -12.65
C ARG A 110 4.98 -9.48 -12.69
N ARG A 111 4.57 -8.64 -11.73
CA ARG A 111 3.19 -8.14 -11.66
C ARG A 111 2.82 -7.26 -12.83
N VAL A 112 3.73 -6.38 -13.26
CA VAL A 112 3.53 -5.55 -14.46
C VAL A 112 3.38 -6.43 -15.71
N ALA A 113 4.19 -7.49 -15.84
CA ALA A 113 4.06 -8.44 -16.95
C ALA A 113 2.74 -9.24 -16.92
N GLU A 114 2.20 -9.51 -15.73
CA GLU A 114 0.91 -10.17 -15.50
C GLU A 114 -0.29 -9.20 -15.60
N GLY A 115 -0.06 -7.89 -15.76
CA GLY A 115 -1.11 -6.87 -15.80
C GLY A 115 -1.80 -6.63 -14.44
N LEU A 116 -1.13 -6.96 -13.34
CA LEU A 116 -1.61 -6.73 -11.97
C LEU A 116 -1.20 -5.33 -11.47
N SER A 117 -1.79 -4.91 -10.34
CA SER A 117 -1.48 -3.62 -9.72
C SER A 117 0.01 -3.46 -9.42
N ALA A 118 0.56 -2.31 -9.82
CA ALA A 118 1.96 -1.98 -9.65
C ALA A 118 2.34 -1.90 -8.17
N LEU A 119 3.51 -2.42 -7.81
CA LEU A 119 4.03 -2.34 -6.44
C LEU A 119 4.72 -1.03 -6.12
N LEU A 120 5.35 -0.42 -7.12
CA LEU A 120 6.22 0.72 -6.97
C LEU A 120 5.67 1.83 -7.83
N ASP A 121 5.72 3.05 -7.29
CA ASP A 121 5.62 4.27 -8.08
C ASP A 121 6.90 4.47 -8.93
N ASP A 122 6.84 5.34 -9.95
CA ASP A 122 7.98 5.67 -10.80
C ASP A 122 9.18 6.21 -10.00
N ASN A 123 8.92 7.07 -9.00
CA ASN A 123 9.98 7.61 -8.13
C ASN A 123 10.59 6.51 -7.25
N GLU A 124 9.74 5.62 -6.71
CA GLU A 124 10.18 4.47 -5.91
C GLU A 124 10.99 3.48 -6.76
N LEU A 125 10.60 3.29 -8.03
CA LEU A 125 11.28 2.42 -8.98
C LEU A 125 12.68 2.95 -9.30
N GLU A 126 12.81 4.26 -9.56
CA GLU A 126 14.12 4.89 -9.76
C GLU A 126 15.00 4.77 -8.50
N PHE A 127 14.43 5.08 -7.33
CA PHE A 127 15.12 4.93 -6.04
C PHE A 127 15.63 3.50 -5.84
N THR A 128 14.77 2.50 -6.07
CA THR A 128 15.10 1.08 -5.87
C THR A 128 16.22 0.63 -6.80
N LYS A 129 16.16 1.02 -8.10
CA LYS A 129 17.23 0.71 -9.07
C LYS A 129 18.56 1.32 -8.66
N ASN A 130 18.55 2.59 -8.23
CA ASN A 130 19.74 3.29 -7.76
C ASN A 130 20.32 2.63 -6.50
N PHE A 131 19.45 2.22 -5.57
CA PHE A 131 19.84 1.53 -4.34
C PHE A 131 20.51 0.18 -4.62
N VAL A 132 19.92 -0.65 -5.48
CA VAL A 132 20.51 -1.95 -5.88
C VAL A 132 21.87 -1.77 -6.54
N ASN A 133 22.00 -0.77 -7.43
CA ASN A 133 23.28 -0.47 -8.08
C ASN A 133 24.35 -0.02 -7.08
N ALA A 134 24.00 0.85 -6.13
CA ALA A 134 24.90 1.31 -5.09
C ALA A 134 25.32 0.16 -4.14
N GLU A 135 24.37 -0.68 -3.74
CA GLU A 135 24.59 -1.87 -2.94
C GLU A 135 25.57 -2.83 -3.65
N ALA A 136 25.31 -3.14 -4.92
CA ALA A 136 26.17 -4.01 -5.73
C ALA A 136 27.60 -3.45 -5.88
N GLN A 137 27.75 -2.14 -6.07
CA GLN A 137 29.08 -1.49 -6.14
C GLN A 137 29.82 -1.57 -4.80
N LEU A 138 29.15 -1.35 -3.69
CA LEU A 138 29.74 -1.43 -2.35
C LEU A 138 30.20 -2.86 -2.04
N LEU A 139 29.33 -3.83 -2.29
CA LEU A 139 29.63 -5.25 -2.11
C LEU A 139 30.79 -5.70 -3.01
N GLY A 140 30.80 -5.23 -4.26
CA GLY A 140 31.84 -5.51 -5.25
C GLY A 140 33.22 -5.04 -4.79
N LYS A 141 33.28 -3.90 -4.10
CA LYS A 141 34.52 -3.35 -3.54
C LYS A 141 34.97 -4.00 -2.24
N THR A 142 34.06 -4.67 -1.51
CA THR A 142 34.32 -5.10 -0.13
C THR A 142 34.44 -6.61 0.03
N VAL A 143 33.48 -7.41 -0.46
CA VAL A 143 33.33 -8.82 -0.03
C VAL A 143 33.02 -9.82 -1.15
N LEU A 144 32.72 -9.39 -2.38
CA LEU A 144 32.18 -10.27 -3.42
C LEU A 144 33.19 -11.28 -4.02
N GLU A 145 33.39 -12.40 -3.30
CA GLU A 145 33.54 -13.73 -3.90
C GLU A 145 32.49 -14.75 -3.38
N LYS A 146 31.87 -14.60 -2.19
CA LYS A 146 30.99 -15.66 -1.61
C LYS A 146 29.83 -15.23 -0.69
N SER A 147 29.29 -14.02 -0.77
CA SER A 147 28.08 -13.70 0.02
C SER A 147 26.80 -14.18 -0.70
N ARG A 148 26.13 -15.17 -0.11
CA ARG A 148 24.75 -15.53 -0.46
C ARG A 148 23.83 -14.67 0.41
N PHE A 149 23.01 -13.83 -0.20
CA PHE A 149 21.94 -13.13 0.52
C PHE A 149 20.94 -14.16 1.04
N LEU A 150 20.66 -14.12 2.34
CA LEU A 150 19.61 -14.94 2.93
C LEU A 150 18.27 -14.43 2.39
N ARG A 151 17.45 -15.36 1.90
CA ARG A 151 16.08 -15.06 1.48
C ARG A 151 15.25 -14.95 2.75
N GLU A 152 14.56 -13.84 2.95
CA GLU A 152 13.54 -13.77 4.00
C GLU A 152 12.32 -14.57 3.53
N ASP A 153 12.00 -15.63 4.26
CA ASP A 153 10.86 -16.51 3.97
C ASP A 153 9.59 -15.88 4.53
N LEU A 154 8.93 -15.07 3.71
CA LEU A 154 7.66 -14.39 4.04
C LEU A 154 6.47 -15.34 4.17
N GLU A 155 6.64 -16.61 3.83
CA GLU A 155 5.58 -17.62 3.82
C GLU A 155 5.05 -17.93 5.23
N ILE A 156 5.85 -17.65 6.27
CA ILE A 156 5.55 -18.01 7.66
C ILE A 156 4.94 -16.83 8.44
N GLU A 157 5.03 -15.60 7.94
CA GLU A 157 4.65 -14.42 8.71
C GLU A 157 3.13 -14.27 8.80
N CYS A 158 2.64 -14.33 10.03
CA CYS A 158 1.21 -14.26 10.35
C CYS A 158 0.82 -12.82 10.70
N VAL A 159 -0.34 -12.40 10.19
CA VAL A 159 -0.90 -11.07 10.41
C VAL A 159 -2.28 -11.17 11.04
N TYR A 160 -2.64 -10.16 11.83
CA TYR A 160 -4.01 -10.01 12.31
C TYR A 160 -4.85 -9.37 11.21
N VAL A 161 -5.97 -10.00 10.91
CA VAL A 161 -6.85 -9.57 9.83
C VAL A 161 -8.28 -9.49 10.33
N LYS A 162 -8.92 -8.36 10.05
CA LYS A 162 -10.35 -8.16 10.22
C LYS A 162 -11.08 -8.37 8.90
N VAL A 163 -12.14 -9.15 8.93
CA VAL A 163 -13.02 -9.38 7.77
C VAL A 163 -13.99 -8.22 7.62
N VAL A 164 -13.94 -7.52 6.48
CA VAL A 164 -14.78 -6.33 6.22
C VAL A 164 -16.06 -6.71 5.47
N GLU A 165 -15.96 -7.58 4.46
CA GLU A 165 -17.09 -8.02 3.63
C GLU A 165 -17.66 -9.38 4.07
N GLU A 166 -18.92 -9.67 3.73
CA GLU A 166 -19.58 -10.95 4.04
C GLU A 166 -19.18 -12.06 3.04
N ASP A 167 -18.78 -11.69 1.82
CA ASP A 167 -18.53 -12.61 0.70
C ASP A 167 -17.03 -12.90 0.48
N VAL A 168 -16.30 -13.17 1.56
CA VAL A 168 -14.87 -13.56 1.48
C VAL A 168 -14.71 -15.06 1.23
N GLY A 169 -15.69 -15.87 1.63
CA GLY A 169 -15.68 -17.32 1.42
C GLY A 169 -14.74 -18.06 2.38
N GLU A 170 -14.41 -19.30 2.01
CA GLU A 170 -13.50 -20.15 2.76
C GLU A 170 -12.07 -20.04 2.21
N ILE A 171 -11.09 -19.87 3.09
CA ILE A 171 -9.67 -19.87 2.71
C ILE A 171 -9.05 -21.20 3.09
N VAL A 172 -8.34 -21.80 2.14
CA VAL A 172 -7.51 -22.98 2.38
C VAL A 172 -6.13 -22.53 2.83
N LEU A 173 -5.76 -22.88 4.05
CA LEU A 173 -4.44 -22.64 4.61
C LEU A 173 -3.68 -23.97 4.68
N GLN A 174 -2.42 -23.96 4.24
CA GLN A 174 -1.52 -25.08 4.49
C GLN A 174 -0.95 -24.97 5.90
N ASP A 175 -0.90 -26.08 6.62
CA ASP A 175 -0.28 -26.13 7.95
C ASP A 175 1.25 -26.03 7.83
N ASN A 176 1.85 -25.21 8.69
CA ASN A 176 3.31 -25.06 8.77
C ASN A 176 3.99 -26.33 9.31
N LEU A 177 3.28 -27.17 10.05
CA LEU A 177 3.82 -28.40 10.66
C LEU A 177 3.68 -29.64 9.77
N ASP A 178 2.68 -29.66 8.89
CA ASP A 178 2.43 -30.76 7.95
C ASP A 178 2.04 -30.19 6.57
N PRO A 179 2.95 -30.21 5.58
CA PRO A 179 2.70 -29.71 4.23
C PRO A 179 1.55 -30.40 3.49
N ASN A 180 1.09 -31.56 4.00
CA ASN A 180 -0.03 -32.31 3.43
C ASN A 180 -1.37 -32.02 4.13
N SER A 181 -1.37 -31.21 5.18
CA SER A 181 -2.57 -30.83 5.93
C SER A 181 -3.09 -29.49 5.44
N GLU A 182 -4.27 -29.51 4.83
CA GLU A 182 -5.02 -28.31 4.44
C GLU A 182 -6.11 -28.02 5.48
N HIS A 183 -6.09 -26.81 6.03
CA HIS A 183 -7.11 -26.33 6.95
C HIS A 183 -7.97 -25.28 6.25
N VAL A 184 -9.28 -25.54 6.20
CA VAL A 184 -10.24 -24.61 5.62
C VAL A 184 -10.83 -23.75 6.72
N ILE A 185 -10.66 -22.44 6.63
CA ILE A 185 -11.22 -21.47 7.59
C ILE A 185 -12.31 -20.67 6.88
N ALA A 186 -13.52 -20.71 7.43
CA ALA A 186 -14.60 -19.82 7.05
C ALA A 186 -14.39 -18.46 7.71
N LEU A 187 -14.29 -17.41 6.89
CA LEU A 187 -14.13 -16.03 7.37
C LEU A 187 -15.50 -15.37 7.48
N ASN A 188 -15.98 -15.16 8.71
CA ASN A 188 -17.22 -14.40 8.93
C ASN A 188 -16.91 -12.92 9.08
N LYS A 189 -17.86 -12.08 8.66
CA LYS A 189 -17.72 -10.62 8.78
C LYS A 189 -17.54 -10.18 10.23
N ASP A 190 -16.71 -9.15 10.40
CA ASP A 190 -16.32 -8.53 11.67
C ASP A 190 -15.54 -9.45 12.64
N GLU A 191 -15.19 -10.68 12.22
CA GLU A 191 -14.26 -11.53 12.96
C GLU A 191 -12.80 -11.13 12.69
N ILE A 192 -11.95 -11.42 13.67
CA ILE A 192 -10.50 -11.18 13.62
C ILE A 192 -9.80 -12.52 13.66
N HIS A 193 -8.93 -12.77 12.68
CA HIS A 193 -8.17 -14.00 12.57
C HIS A 193 -6.67 -13.70 12.52
N LEU A 194 -5.85 -14.62 13.04
CA LEU A 194 -4.41 -14.61 12.88
C LEU A 194 -4.05 -15.67 11.85
N ILE A 195 -3.62 -15.25 10.66
CA ILE A 195 -3.39 -16.13 9.51
C ILE A 195 -2.12 -15.72 8.74
N PRO A 196 -1.45 -16.65 8.03
CA PRO A 196 -0.33 -16.32 7.17
C PRO A 196 -0.70 -15.29 6.10
N PHE A 197 0.20 -14.35 5.80
CA PHE A 197 -0.10 -13.25 4.88
C PHE A 197 -0.19 -13.65 3.40
N VAL A 198 0.64 -14.60 2.95
CA VAL A 198 0.76 -14.94 1.53
C VAL A 198 -0.57 -15.39 0.89
N PRO A 199 -1.35 -16.32 1.49
CA PRO A 199 -2.61 -16.77 0.91
C PRO A 199 -3.65 -15.65 0.81
N ILE A 200 -3.66 -14.72 1.76
CA ILE A 200 -4.69 -13.68 1.88
C ILE A 200 -4.36 -12.38 1.15
N ARG A 201 -3.14 -12.24 0.64
CA ARG A 201 -2.65 -11.00 0.00
C ARG A 201 -3.62 -10.45 -1.03
N HIS A 202 -4.15 -11.31 -1.90
CA HIS A 202 -5.09 -10.92 -2.95
C HIS A 202 -6.43 -10.40 -2.41
N LEU A 203 -6.90 -10.89 -1.26
CA LEU A 203 -8.14 -10.45 -0.62
C LEU A 203 -7.96 -9.09 0.06
N VAL A 204 -6.77 -8.83 0.60
CA VAL A 204 -6.40 -7.51 1.15
C VAL A 204 -6.32 -6.48 0.02
N GLU A 205 -5.72 -6.84 -1.13
CA GLU A 205 -5.65 -5.97 -2.31
C GLU A 205 -7.04 -5.66 -2.90
N GLN A 206 -8.00 -6.59 -2.80
CA GLN A 206 -9.39 -6.36 -3.19
C GLN A 206 -10.21 -5.54 -2.18
N GLY A 207 -9.64 -5.22 -1.01
CA GLY A 207 -10.35 -4.49 0.05
C GLY A 207 -11.35 -5.32 0.87
N LYS A 208 -11.40 -6.64 0.67
CA LYS A 208 -12.28 -7.57 1.42
C LYS A 208 -11.82 -7.75 2.87
N LEU A 209 -10.51 -7.65 3.07
CA LEU A 209 -9.83 -7.84 4.34
C LEU A 209 -9.05 -6.57 4.70
N GLN A 210 -9.05 -6.22 5.98
CA GLN A 210 -8.27 -5.11 6.52
C GLN A 210 -7.29 -5.65 7.56
N LEU A 211 -6.02 -5.30 7.42
CA LEU A 211 -5.00 -5.69 8.39
C LEU A 211 -5.09 -4.83 9.64
N LEU A 212 -4.71 -5.39 10.79
CA LEU A 212 -4.76 -4.72 12.10
C LEU A 212 -3.39 -4.39 12.64
#